data_AF-X1PMJ5-F1
#
_entry.id   AF-X1PMJ5-F1
#
_cell.length_a   1.000
_cell.length_b   1.000
_cell.length_c   1.000
_cell.angle_alpha   90.00
_cell.angle_beta   90.00
_cell.angle_gamma   90.00
#
_symmetry.space_group_name_H-M   'P 1'
#
loop_
_entity.id
_entity.type
_entity.pdbx_description
1 polymer ?
#
loop_
_entity_poly.entity_id
_entity_poly.type
_entity_poly.pdbx_seq_one_letter_code
_entity_poly.pdbx_strand_id
1 'polypeptide(L)' 'ENTLESVARKYTSPYRDVIRAKIILMAAQGYSNDEIAFRLDTPRQIVSKWHKRFYYERLIGLQDQLRGGRPGDFSPGGNN' A
#
# COMPACT_ATOMS: atom_id res chain seq x y z
N GLU A 1 -18.35 7.47 2.79
CA GLU A 1 -17.08 8.24 2.79
C GLU A 1 -16.20 7.86 3.99
N ASN A 2 -15.60 6.66 4.06
CA ASN A 2 -14.83 6.28 5.28
C ASN A 2 -13.81 5.12 5.13
N THR A 3 -13.50 4.70 3.91
CA THR A 3 -12.67 3.48 3.72
C THR A 3 -11.20 3.72 4.06
N LEU A 4 -10.69 4.93 3.83
CA LEU A 4 -9.29 5.30 4.06
C LEU A 4 -8.93 5.41 5.55
N GLU A 5 -9.81 6.04 6.35
CA GLU A 5 -9.60 6.18 7.80
C GLU A 5 -9.68 4.83 8.52
N SER A 6 -10.58 3.95 8.09
CA SER A 6 -10.72 2.61 8.67
C SER A 6 -9.47 1.73 8.44
N VAL A 7 -8.86 1.83 7.25
CA VAL A 7 -7.61 1.12 6.93
C VAL A 7 -6.42 1.71 7.70
N ALA A 8 -6.33 3.03 7.82
CA ALA A 8 -5.27 3.69 8.59
C ALA A 8 -5.30 3.34 10.10
N ARG A 9 -6.47 2.96 10.63
CA ARG A 9 -6.70 2.63 12.05
C ARG A 9 -6.54 1.15 12.37
N LYS A 10 -6.52 0.26 11.36
CA LYS A 10 -6.45 -1.20 11.56
C LYS A 10 -5.00 -1.65 11.79
N TYR A 11 -4.69 -2.02 13.04
CA TYR A 11 -3.39 -2.49 13.52
C TYR A 11 -2.90 -3.85 12.97
N THR A 12 -3.74 -4.58 12.24
CA THR A 12 -3.38 -5.88 11.62
C THR A 12 -2.73 -5.72 10.24
N SER A 13 -2.75 -4.51 9.66
CA SER A 13 -2.05 -4.26 8.40
C SER A 13 -0.56 -4.06 8.67
N PRO A 14 0.34 -4.69 7.87
CA PRO A 14 1.78 -4.45 8.00
C PRO A 14 2.05 -2.95 7.95
N TYR A 15 2.94 -2.45 8.81
CA TYR A 15 3.34 -1.04 8.95
C TYR A 15 3.43 -0.27 7.61
N ARG A 16 3.85 -0.98 6.55
CA ARG A 16 3.95 -0.50 5.17
C ARG A 16 2.61 -0.01 4.58
N ASP A 17 1.49 -0.66 4.86
CA ASP A 17 0.16 -0.26 4.36
C ASP A 17 -0.31 1.05 4.99
N VAL A 18 -0.09 1.19 6.30
CA VAL A 18 -0.42 2.42 7.02
C VAL A 18 0.40 3.60 6.49
N ILE A 19 1.70 3.39 6.22
CA ILE A 19 2.56 4.42 5.61
C ILE A 19 2.09 4.79 4.21
N ARG A 20 1.71 3.82 3.36
CA ARG A 20 1.17 4.08 2.01
C ARG A 20 -0.11 4.91 2.05
N ALA A 21 -1.06 4.56 2.93
CA ALA A 21 -2.30 5.30 3.10
C ALA A 21 -2.03 6.75 3.57
N LYS A 22 -1.12 6.93 4.52
CA LYS A 22 -0.70 8.26 5.00
C LYS A 22 -0.05 9.10 3.90
N ILE A 23 0.79 8.49 3.04
CA ILE A 23 1.40 9.17 1.89
C ILE A 23 0.32 9.76 0.98
N ILE A 24 -0.67 8.96 0.59
CA ILE A 24 -1.74 9.40 -0.30
C ILE A 24 -2.64 10.46 0.36
N LEU A 25 -2.95 10.29 1.64
CA LEU A 25 -3.76 11.23 2.40
C LEU A 25 -3.09 12.62 2.48
N MET A 26 -1.78 12.66 2.75
CA MET A 26 -1.03 13.92 2.78
C MET A 26 -0.88 14.51 1.37
N ALA A 27 -0.64 13.69 0.35
CA ALA A 27 -0.61 14.18 -1.03
C ALA A 27 -1.95 14.80 -1.45
N ALA A 28 -3.08 14.21 -1.05
CA ALA A 28 -4.42 14.74 -1.28
C ALA A 28 -4.69 16.06 -0.54
N GLN A 29 -4.00 16.31 0.58
CA GLN A 29 -4.03 17.58 1.30
C GLN A 29 -3.14 18.67 0.67
N GLY A 30 -2.39 18.36 -0.40
CA GLY A 30 -1.53 19.30 -1.11
C GLY A 30 -0.08 19.34 -0.62
N TYR A 31 0.34 18.43 0.25
CA TYR A 31 1.74 18.36 0.70
C TYR A 31 2.67 17.86 -0.42
N SER A 32 3.89 18.40 -0.45
CA SER A 32 4.92 17.96 -1.39
C SER A 32 5.49 16.59 -1.00
N ASN A 33 5.96 15.82 -1.98
CA ASN A 33 6.58 14.51 -1.73
C ASN A 33 7.76 14.57 -0.74
N ASP A 34 8.48 15.69 -0.69
CA ASP A 34 9.60 15.91 0.23
C ASP A 34 9.14 16.11 1.68
N GLU A 35 8.10 16.92 1.88
CA GLU A 35 7.48 17.15 3.20
C GLU A 35 6.86 15.87 3.75
N ILE A 36 6.23 15.08 2.88
CA ILE A 36 5.65 13.79 3.24
C ILE A 36 6.76 12.80 3.64
N ALA A 37 7.84 12.76 2.87
CA ALA A 37 9.00 11.92 3.16
C ALA A 37 9.61 12.24 4.53
N PHE A 38 9.77 13.54 4.82
CA PHE A 38 10.27 14.01 6.11
C PHE A 38 9.34 13.66 7.28
N ARG A 39 8.03 13.90 7.14
CA ARG A 39 7.04 13.62 8.20
C ARG A 39 6.86 12.14 8.51
N LEU A 40 7.04 11.27 7.51
CA LEU A 40 6.85 9.83 7.67
C LEU A 40 8.17 9.07 7.85
N ASP A 41 9.29 9.77 7.98
CA ASP A 41 10.64 9.19 8.04
C ASP A 41 10.86 8.14 6.94
N THR A 42 10.37 8.45 5.73
CA THR A 42 10.34 7.51 4.62
C THR A 42 11.06 8.12 3.42
N PRO A 43 11.92 7.39 2.70
CA PRO A 43 12.64 7.94 1.56
C PRO A 43 11.69 8.44 0.47
N ARG A 44 12.00 9.62 -0.10
CA ARG A 44 11.23 10.29 -1.17
C ARG A 44 10.91 9.38 -2.36
N GLN A 45 11.80 8.44 -2.70
CA GLN A 45 11.57 7.49 -3.78
C GLN A 45 10.36 6.58 -3.51
N ILE A 46 10.17 6.16 -2.27
CA ILE A 46 9.00 5.35 -1.85
C ILE A 46 7.73 6.20 -1.98
N VAL A 47 7.75 7.43 -1.47
CA VAL A 47 6.63 8.38 -1.58
C VAL A 47 6.25 8.58 -3.05
N SER A 48 7.24 8.85 -3.91
CA SER A 48 7.02 9.10 -5.34
C SER A 48 6.50 7.86 -6.07
N LYS A 49 6.98 6.67 -5.71
CA LYS A 49 6.49 5.39 -6.25
C LYS A 49 5.01 5.17 -5.93
N TRP A 50 4.63 5.35 -4.66
CA TRP A 50 3.24 5.16 -4.24
C TRP A 50 2.31 6.24 -4.77
N HIS A 51 2.79 7.49 -4.84
CA HIS A 51 2.03 8.59 -5.44
C HIS A 51 1.73 8.32 -6.92
N LYS A 52 2.73 7.90 -7.70
CA LYS A 52 2.53 7.46 -9.10
C LYS A 52 1.57 6.27 -9.17
N ARG A 53 1.77 5.25 -8.35
CA ARG A 53 0.94 4.05 -8.34
C ARG A 53 -0.54 4.37 -8.07
N PHE A 54 -0.81 5.25 -7.11
CA PHE A 54 -2.15 5.73 -6.83
C PHE A 54 -2.73 6.58 -7.96
N TYR A 55 -1.91 7.36 -8.67
CA TYR A 55 -2.37 8.09 -9.85
C TYR A 55 -2.91 7.14 -10.94
N TYR A 56 -2.21 6.03 -11.19
CA TYR A 56 -2.61 5.05 -12.21
C TYR A 56 -3.69 4.06 -11.75
N GLU A 57 -3.58 3.52 -10.53
CA GLU A 57 -4.42 2.41 -10.03
C GLU A 57 -5.45 2.85 -8.97
N ARG A 58 -5.45 4.13 -8.55
CA ARG A 58 -6.35 4.72 -7.54
C ARG A 58 -6.43 3.86 -6.26
N LEU A 59 -7.62 3.65 -5.70
CA LEU A 59 -7.83 2.90 -4.46
C LEU A 59 -7.44 1.40 -4.59
N ILE A 60 -7.46 0.85 -5.81
CA ILE A 60 -7.06 -0.54 -6.07
C ILE A 60 -5.54 -0.70 -5.87
N GLY A 61 -4.75 0.32 -6.21
CA GLY A 61 -3.30 0.33 -6.02
C GLY A 61 -2.84 0.55 -4.58
N LEU A 62 -3.76 0.94 -3.67
CA LEU A 62 -3.46 1.16 -2.25
C LEU A 62 -3.68 -0.09 -1.40
N GLN A 63 -4.55 -1.00 -1.84
CA GLN A 63 -4.59 -2.33 -1.27
C GLN A 63 -3.29 -3.04 -1.65
N ASP A 64 -2.57 -3.59 -0.67
CA ASP A 64 -1.69 -4.72 -0.95
C ASP A 64 -2.64 -5.72 -1.61
N GLN A 65 -2.55 -5.87 -2.94
CA GLN A 65 -3.03 -7.10 -3.53
C GLN A 65 -2.30 -8.14 -2.72
N LEU A 66 -3.02 -8.81 -1.80
CA LEU A 66 -2.69 -10.14 -1.34
C LEU A 66 -2.13 -10.78 -2.59
N ARG A 67 -0.81 -10.93 -2.65
CA ARG A 67 -0.18 -11.56 -3.81
C ARG A 67 -1.05 -12.76 -4.00
N GLY A 68 -1.77 -12.82 -5.13
CA GLY A 68 -2.52 -13.99 -5.50
C GLY A 68 -1.45 -15.05 -5.54
N GLY A 69 -1.30 -15.75 -4.40
CA GLY A 69 -0.32 -16.77 -4.22
C GLY A 69 -0.65 -17.69 -5.37
N ARG A 70 0.32 -17.87 -6.27
CA ARG A 70 0.28 -18.97 -7.22
C ARG A 70 -0.30 -20.16 -6.45
N PRO A 71 -1.42 -20.79 -6.88
CA PRO A 71 -1.88 -21.97 -6.19
C PRO A 71 -0.68 -22.91 -6.18
N GLY A 72 -0.13 -23.14 -4.99
CA GLY A 72 0.87 -24.15 -4.78
C GLY A 72 0.13 -25.47 -4.87
N ASP A 73 -0.30 -25.84 -6.08
CA ASP A 73 -0.70 -27.19 -6.39
C ASP A 73 0.59 -28.00 -6.45
N PHE A 74 1.15 -28.24 -5.27
CA PHE A 74 2.03 -29.36 -5.06
C PHE A 74 1.09 -30.56 -4.96
N SER A 75 0.66 -31.09 -6.10
CA SER A 75 0.13 -32.44 -6.18
C SER A 75 1.28 -33.40 -5.85
N PRO A 76 1.28 -34.13 -4.72
CA PRO A 76 2.20 -35.23 -4.58
C PRO A 76 1.72 -36.33 -5.53
N GLY A 77 2.50 -36.58 -6.57
CA GLY A 77 2.33 -37.77 -7.38
C GLY A 77 2.52 -39.02 -6.52
N GLY A 78 1.55 -39.92 -6.59
CA GLY A 78 1.60 -41.28 -6.05
C GLY A 78 0.17 -41.81 -5.92
N ASN A 79 -0.19 -43.00 -6.34
CA ASN A 79 0.52 -44.14 -6.90
C ASN A 79 -0.56 -45.18 -7.30
N ASN A 80 -0.47 -45.76 -8.50
CA ASN A 80 -1.02 -47.09 -8.75
C ASN A 80 -0.18 -47.80 -9.80
#